data_AF-Q3IW41-F1
#
_entry.id   AF-Q3IW41-F1
#
_cell.length_a   1.000
_cell.length_b   1.000
_cell.length_c   1.000
_cell.angle_alpha   90.00
_cell.angle_beta   90.00
_cell.angle_gamma   90.00
#
_symmetry.space_group_name_H-M   'P 1'
#
loop_
_entity.id
_entity.type
_entity.pdbx_description
1 polymer ?
#
loop_
_entity_poly.entity_id
_entity_poly.type
_entity_poly.pdbx_seq_one_letter_code
_entity_poly.pdbx_strand_id
1 'polypeptide(L)'
;MSRKRAAMTNATIDYSRLIKARDIKAQRDLIPAEISLLQAMIVIGEEKWGQAMTIADNASYPWAMRAAIRSATTLVRGSETMDTLAFLLGFSPEETDRLFIEAAQVTL
;
A
#
# COMPACT_ATOMS: atom_id res chain seq x y z
N MET A 1 9.23 3.40 58.07
CA MET A 1 9.55 3.12 56.66
C MET A 1 8.45 2.26 56.05
N SER A 2 7.52 2.83 55.29
CA SER A 2 6.43 2.09 54.63
C SER A 2 6.87 1.65 53.23
N ARG A 3 7.00 0.34 53.01
CA ARG A 3 7.25 -0.23 51.68
C ARG A 3 5.94 -0.24 50.88
N LYS A 4 5.82 0.63 49.87
CA LYS A 4 4.77 0.53 48.84
C LYS A 4 5.03 -0.72 47.99
N ARG A 5 4.11 -1.68 48.01
CA ARG A 5 4.08 -2.79 47.03
C ARG A 5 3.47 -2.25 45.74
N ALA A 6 4.22 -2.34 44.63
CA ALA A 6 3.67 -2.08 43.30
C ALA A 6 2.71 -3.21 42.93
N ALA A 7 1.48 -2.85 42.53
CA ALA A 7 0.52 -3.81 42.00
C ALA A 7 0.93 -4.21 40.58
N MET A 8 1.24 -5.49 40.36
CA MET A 8 1.31 -6.07 39.02
C MET A 8 -0.12 -6.11 38.46
N THR A 9 -0.40 -5.29 37.46
CA THR A 9 -1.64 -5.39 36.68
C THR A 9 -1.52 -6.58 35.75
N ASN A 10 -2.35 -7.61 35.98
CA ASN A 10 -2.56 -8.67 34.98
C ASN A 10 -3.09 -8.02 33.71
N ALA A 11 -2.32 -8.04 32.63
CA ALA A 11 -2.78 -7.62 31.32
C ALA A 11 -3.84 -8.63 30.83
N THR A 12 -5.11 -8.27 30.96
CA THR A 12 -6.21 -9.05 30.38
C THR A 12 -6.16 -8.89 28.86
N ILE A 13 -5.80 -9.96 28.14
CA ILE A 13 -5.84 -9.98 26.68
C ILE A 13 -7.33 -10.03 26.27
N ASP A 14 -7.77 -9.00 25.54
CA ASP A 14 -9.12 -8.94 24.98
C ASP A 14 -9.20 -9.80 23.71
N TYR A 15 -9.65 -11.04 23.88
CA TYR A 15 -9.79 -12.00 22.80
C TYR A 15 -10.90 -11.64 21.78
N SER A 16 -11.78 -10.68 22.09
CA SER A 16 -12.78 -10.20 21.12
C SER A 16 -12.14 -9.42 19.95
N ARG A 17 -10.91 -8.94 20.14
CA ARG A 17 -10.10 -8.28 19.11
C ARG A 17 -9.25 -9.25 18.28
N LEU A 18 -9.30 -10.56 18.57
CA LEU A 18 -8.61 -11.54 17.74
C LEU A 18 -9.36 -11.73 16.42
N ILE A 19 -8.79 -11.17 15.36
CA ILE A 19 -9.24 -11.42 14.00
C ILE A 19 -8.59 -12.73 13.53
N LYS A 20 -9.39 -13.69 13.03
CA LYS A 20 -8.85 -14.95 12.52
C LYS A 20 -8.12 -14.68 11.21
N ALA A 21 -7.00 -15.38 10.98
CA ALA A 21 -6.25 -15.27 9.72
C ALA A 21 -7.11 -15.49 8.46
N ARG A 22 -8.12 -16.35 8.55
CA ARG A 22 -9.11 -16.58 7.48
C ARG A 22 -9.95 -15.34 7.16
N ASP A 23 -10.32 -14.56 8.18
CA ASP A 23 -11.19 -13.39 8.06
C ASP A 23 -10.37 -12.23 7.47
N ILE A 24 -9.08 -12.12 7.84
CA ILE A 24 -8.11 -11.21 7.21
C ILE A 24 -7.93 -11.55 5.73
N LYS A 25 -7.78 -12.84 5.39
CA LYS A 25 -7.65 -13.27 4.00
C LYS A 25 -8.89 -12.92 3.18
N ALA A 26 -10.09 -13.22 3.70
CA ALA A 26 -11.35 -12.90 3.02
C ALA A 26 -11.54 -11.40 2.80
N GLN A 27 -11.11 -10.55 3.75
CA GLN A 27 -11.11 -9.10 3.55
C GLN A 27 -10.13 -8.64 2.47
N ARG A 28 -8.95 -9.25 2.38
CA ARG A 28 -7.97 -8.94 1.31
C ARG A 28 -8.45 -9.38 -0.07
N ASP A 29 -9.23 -10.45 -0.15
CA ASP A 29 -9.80 -10.94 -1.42
C ASP A 29 -10.86 -9.98 -1.99
N LEU A 30 -11.40 -9.05 -1.19
CA LEU A 30 -12.31 -7.99 -1.65
C LEU A 30 -11.59 -6.83 -2.36
N ILE A 31 -10.28 -6.70 -2.16
CA ILE A 31 -9.48 -5.69 -2.84
C ILE A 31 -9.24 -6.20 -4.27
N PRO A 32 -9.41 -5.36 -5.30
CA PRO A 32 -9.07 -5.72 -6.68
C PRO A 32 -7.62 -6.21 -6.78
N ALA A 33 -7.41 -7.29 -7.53
CA ALA A 33 -6.07 -7.83 -7.76
C ALA A 33 -5.27 -6.99 -8.76
N GLU A 34 -5.97 -6.32 -9.68
CA GLU A 34 -5.37 -5.56 -10.78
C GLU A 34 -6.16 -4.28 -11.04
N ILE A 35 -5.45 -3.23 -11.44
CA ILE A 35 -6.02 -1.97 -11.94
C ILE A 35 -5.23 -1.50 -13.16
N SER A 36 -5.85 -0.74 -14.06
CA SER A 36 -5.09 -0.10 -15.14
C SER A 36 -4.23 1.04 -14.60
N LEU A 37 -3.11 1.34 -15.29
CA LEU A 37 -2.28 2.48 -14.91
C LEU A 37 -3.06 3.79 -14.93
N LEU A 38 -3.93 4.00 -15.93
CA LEU A 38 -4.71 5.24 -16.05
C LEU A 38 -5.65 5.47 -14.86
N GLN A 39 -6.33 4.41 -14.40
CA GLN A 39 -7.16 4.50 -13.20
C GLN A 39 -6.33 4.88 -11.96
N ALA A 40 -5.14 4.28 -11.82
CA ALA A 40 -4.21 4.65 -10.76
C ALA A 40 -3.76 6.11 -10.86
N MET A 41 -3.39 6.59 -12.06
CA MET A 41 -2.98 7.97 -12.30
C MET A 41 -4.08 8.97 -11.94
N ILE A 42 -5.34 8.66 -12.25
CA ILE A 42 -6.50 9.51 -11.89
C ILE A 42 -6.64 9.66 -10.38
N VAL A 43 -6.48 8.55 -9.63
CA VAL A 43 -6.60 8.56 -8.16
C VAL A 43 -5.38 9.21 -7.49
N ILE A 44 -4.18 8.90 -7.97
CA ILE A 44 -2.92 9.45 -7.44
C ILE A 44 -2.83 10.96 -7.70
N GLY A 45 -3.37 11.42 -8.82
CA GLY A 45 -3.35 12.81 -9.25
C GLY A 45 -2.04 13.22 -9.93
N GLU A 46 -2.11 14.33 -10.67
CA GLU A 46 -1.01 14.83 -11.50
C GLU A 46 0.26 15.16 -10.71
N GLU A 47 0.12 15.77 -9.53
CA GLU A 47 1.26 16.19 -8.72
C GLU A 47 2.12 14.99 -8.27
N LYS A 48 1.49 13.98 -7.65
CA LYS A 48 2.20 12.78 -7.21
C LYS A 48 2.70 11.95 -8.39
N TRP A 49 1.94 11.86 -9.47
CA TRP A 49 2.42 11.18 -10.67
C TRP A 49 3.63 11.90 -11.30
N GLY A 50 3.64 13.23 -11.28
CA GLY A 50 4.78 14.05 -11.68
C GLY A 50 6.05 13.78 -10.85
N GLN A 51 5.90 13.50 -9.55
CA GLN A 51 7.01 13.06 -8.71
C GLN A 51 7.56 11.69 -9.15
N ALA A 52 6.69 10.71 -9.43
CA ALA A 52 7.12 9.45 -10.02
C ALA A 52 7.85 9.64 -11.36
N MET A 53 7.33 10.51 -12.23
CA MET A 53 7.99 10.79 -13.52
C MET A 53 9.36 11.45 -13.34
N THR A 54 9.52 12.33 -12.35
CA THR A 54 10.82 12.92 -11.99
C THR A 54 11.83 11.85 -11.57
N ILE A 55 11.38 10.83 -10.82
CA ILE A 55 12.22 9.67 -10.46
C ILE A 55 12.57 8.86 -11.71
N ALA A 56 11.60 8.63 -12.61
CA ALA A 56 11.82 7.88 -13.84
C ALA A 56 12.85 8.55 -14.78
N ASP A 57 12.95 9.88 -14.74
CA ASP A 57 13.90 10.66 -15.54
C ASP A 57 15.26 10.84 -14.86
N ASN A 58 15.35 10.57 -13.56
CA ASN A 58 16.59 10.73 -12.82
C ASN A 58 17.53 9.53 -13.01
N ALA A 59 18.65 9.79 -13.69
CA ALA A 59 19.66 8.79 -14.00
C ALA A 59 20.32 8.13 -12.76
N SER A 60 20.23 8.74 -11.57
CA SER A 60 20.77 8.19 -10.32
C SER A 60 20.00 6.97 -9.80
N TYR A 61 18.73 6.78 -10.21
CA TYR A 61 17.94 5.61 -9.83
C TYR A 61 18.25 4.41 -10.74
N PRO A 62 18.23 3.16 -10.21
CA PRO A 62 18.40 1.96 -11.01
C PRO A 62 17.46 1.90 -12.22
N TRP A 63 17.97 1.41 -13.36
CA TRP A 63 17.18 1.32 -14.59
C TRP A 63 15.85 0.57 -14.41
N ALA A 64 15.85 -0.52 -13.64
CA ALA A 64 14.64 -1.32 -13.39
C ALA A 64 13.53 -0.50 -12.70
N MET A 65 13.87 0.38 -11.77
CA MET A 65 12.90 1.24 -11.08
C MET A 65 12.30 2.28 -12.02
N ARG A 66 13.14 2.88 -12.88
CA ARG A 66 12.70 3.84 -13.90
C ARG A 66 11.84 3.15 -14.95
N ALA A 67 12.18 1.93 -15.34
CA ALA A 67 11.40 1.12 -16.27
C ALA A 67 10.04 0.77 -15.69
N ALA A 68 9.95 0.35 -14.42
CA ALA A 68 8.71 0.03 -13.73
C ALA A 68 7.66 1.16 -13.81
N ILE A 69 8.09 2.42 -13.65
CA ILE A 69 7.20 3.59 -13.77
C ILE A 69 6.73 3.81 -15.21
N ARG A 70 7.63 3.61 -16.19
CA ARG A 70 7.37 3.92 -17.61
C ARG A 70 6.62 2.84 -18.38
N SER A 71 6.82 1.57 -18.04
CA SER A 71 6.31 0.43 -18.82
C SER A 71 5.04 -0.19 -18.26
N ALA A 72 4.57 0.25 -17.08
CA ALA A 72 3.37 -0.30 -16.48
C ALA A 72 2.12 0.10 -17.29
N THR A 73 1.43 -0.85 -17.90
CA THR A 73 0.07 -0.63 -18.44
C THR A 73 -1.00 -1.08 -17.44
N THR A 74 -0.65 -2.08 -16.62
CA THR A 74 -1.49 -2.68 -15.59
C THR A 74 -0.67 -2.79 -14.31
N LEU A 75 -1.28 -2.45 -13.17
CA LEU A 75 -0.69 -2.63 -11.85
C LEU A 75 -1.34 -3.84 -11.18
N VAL A 76 -0.51 -4.78 -10.76
CA VAL A 76 -0.94 -6.01 -10.07
C VAL A 76 -0.60 -5.90 -8.58
N ARG A 77 -1.59 -6.11 -7.71
CA ARG A 77 -1.44 -6.02 -6.26
C ARG A 77 -0.50 -7.09 -5.75
N GLY A 78 0.50 -6.69 -4.97
CA GLY A 78 1.53 -7.61 -4.45
C GLY A 78 2.55 -8.07 -5.49
N SER A 79 2.61 -7.41 -6.66
CA SER A 79 3.73 -7.58 -7.59
C SER A 79 4.93 -6.74 -7.16
N GLU A 80 6.14 -7.19 -7.49
CA GLU A 80 7.38 -6.45 -7.21
C GLU A 80 7.40 -5.06 -7.87
N THR A 81 6.76 -4.93 -9.03
CA THR A 81 6.59 -3.64 -9.72
C THR A 81 5.73 -2.68 -8.91
N MET A 82 4.62 -3.17 -8.35
CA MET A 82 3.76 -2.35 -7.49
C MET A 82 4.44 -2.01 -6.17
N ASP A 83 5.15 -2.95 -5.55
CA ASP A 83 5.89 -2.71 -4.31
C ASP A 83 6.98 -1.65 -4.52
N THR A 84 7.67 -1.70 -5.67
CA THR A 84 8.65 -0.68 -6.06
C THR A 84 7.99 0.69 -6.24
N LEU A 85 6.85 0.75 -6.93
CA LEU A 85 6.13 2.00 -7.17
C LEU A 85 5.59 2.59 -5.86
N ALA A 86 5.03 1.76 -4.98
CA ALA A 86 4.57 2.17 -3.66
C ALA A 86 5.71 2.74 -2.83
N PHE A 87 6.87 2.08 -2.82
CA PHE A 87 8.07 2.60 -2.14
C PHE A 87 8.49 3.97 -2.68
N LEU A 88 8.55 4.13 -4.01
CA LEU A 88 8.97 5.39 -4.65
C LEU A 88 8.00 6.55 -4.40
N LEU A 89 6.70 6.25 -4.34
CA LEU A 89 5.65 7.23 -4.06
C LEU A 89 5.38 7.44 -2.57
N GLY A 90 6.09 6.72 -1.70
CA GLY A 90 5.94 6.81 -0.25
C GLY A 90 4.62 6.26 0.27
N PHE A 91 4.00 5.31 -0.43
CA PHE A 91 2.75 4.67 0.01
C PHE A 91 3.01 3.62 1.08
N SER A 92 2.18 3.64 2.13
CA SER A 92 2.05 2.51 3.04
C SER A 92 1.33 1.33 2.36
N PRO A 93 1.40 0.12 2.93
CA PRO A 93 0.60 -1.02 2.44
C PRO A 93 -0.90 -0.72 2.42
N GLU A 94 -1.42 -0.01 3.43
CA GLU A 94 -2.83 0.37 3.54
C GLU A 94 -3.23 1.42 2.50
N GLU A 95 -2.33 2.36 2.19
CA GLU A 95 -2.54 3.35 1.13
C GLU A 95 -2.50 2.69 -0.25
N THR A 96 -1.65 1.68 -0.43
CA THR A 96 -1.61 0.86 -1.65
C THR A 96 -2.92 0.08 -1.81
N ASP A 97 -3.40 -0.59 -0.77
CA ASP A 97 -4.68 -1.29 -0.82
C ASP A 97 -5.85 -0.33 -1.11
N ARG A 98 -5.81 0.89 -0.54
CA ARG A 98 -6.81 1.94 -0.83
C ARG A 98 -6.75 2.41 -2.28
N LEU A 99 -5.56 2.61 -2.83
CA LEU A 99 -5.38 2.95 -4.25
C LEU A 99 -6.09 1.93 -5.15
N PHE A 100 -5.95 0.63 -4.88
CA PHE A 100 -6.62 -0.40 -5.69
C PHE A 100 -8.15 -0.37 -5.56
N ILE A 101 -8.67 -0.11 -4.36
CA ILE A 101 -10.12 0.02 -4.15
C ILE A 101 -10.66 1.24 -4.91
N GLU A 102 -10.02 2.39 -4.77
CA GLU A 102 -10.49 3.65 -5.37
C GLU A 102 -10.31 3.63 -6.90
N ALA A 103 -9.17 3.15 -7.40
CA ALA A 103 -8.89 3.11 -8.83
C ALA A 103 -9.85 2.16 -9.58
N ALA A 104 -10.26 1.04 -8.96
CA ALA A 104 -11.24 0.15 -9.57
C ALA A 104 -12.64 0.77 -9.70
N GLN A 105 -12.94 1.85 -8.98
CA GLN A 105 -14.20 2.59 -9.12
C GLN A 105 -14.15 3.64 -10.24
N VAL A 106 -12.97 3.95 -10.76
CA VAL A 106 -12.81 4.88 -11.88
C VAL A 106 -13.35 4.22 -13.15
N THR A 107 -14.40 4.85 -13.70
CA THR A 107 -15.01 4.49 -14.98
C THR A 107 -14.60 5.53 -16.02
N LEU A 108 -14.15 5.07 -17.19
CA LEU A 108 -13.65 5.89 -18.29
C LEU A 108 -14.68 5.97 -19.42
#